data_AF-A0A6P0NQ63-F1
#
_entry.id   AF-A0A6P0NQ63-F1
#
_cell.length_a   1.000
_cell.length_b   1.000
_cell.length_c   1.000
_cell.angle_alpha   90.00
_cell.angle_beta   90.00
_cell.angle_gamma   90.00
#
_symmetry.space_group_name_H-M   'P 1'
#
loop_
_entity.id
_entity.type
_entity.pdbx_description
1 polymer ?
#
loop_
_entity_poly.entity_id
_entity_poly.type
_entity_poly.pdbx_seq_one_letter_code
_entity_poly.pdbx_strand_id
1 'polypeptide(L)'
;MGNLALSATLGLDAFEVDPLELRSNYTEDDLQTVIRAVYKQVLGNEYIMESQRLDSPEALLRDGSINVREFVRIVAKSPLYQSLFFHSSSQYRFIELNFKHLLGRPPLDQSGIDEHVLIYSEQGYDADIDSYLDSNEYIESFGEDIVPYPRSIASQTGIKTEGFNRMFSLLRGPATSDRDNTAKLISSLAANLATPIKAPAVGNGAASDSTSKRYRVQFSTATTNALLNHLSKQEWTVDFSQLSPTFKRIHEQGGKILSITELV
;
A
#
# COMPACT_ATOMS: atom_id res chain seq x y z
N MET A 1 4.48 1.23 24.74
CA MET A 1 3.08 1.48 24.38
C MET A 1 3.02 2.78 23.61
N GLY A 2 2.88 2.71 22.28
CA GLY A 2 2.78 3.89 21.42
C GLY A 2 1.46 4.64 21.65
N ASN A 3 1.45 5.95 21.38
CA ASN A 3 0.24 6.77 21.47
C ASN A 3 -0.79 6.30 20.44
N LEU A 4 -1.70 5.40 20.85
CA LEU A 4 -2.81 4.86 20.05
C LEU A 4 -3.62 5.96 19.30
N ALA A 5 -3.70 7.16 19.87
CA ALA A 5 -4.39 8.30 19.28
C ALA A 5 -3.78 8.79 17.95
N LEU A 6 -2.45 8.74 17.79
CA LEU A 6 -1.79 9.16 16.54
C LEU A 6 -1.89 8.07 15.46
N SER A 7 -1.84 6.80 15.86
CA SER A 7 -1.99 5.66 14.94
C SER A 7 -3.39 5.59 14.34
N ALA A 8 -4.43 5.84 15.15
CA ALA A 8 -5.82 5.92 14.68
C ALA A 8 -6.05 7.02 13.64
N THR A 9 -5.35 8.16 13.75
CA THR A 9 -5.42 9.25 12.76
C THR A 9 -4.87 8.83 11.40
N LEU A 10 -3.90 7.91 11.39
CA LEU A 10 -3.30 7.34 10.19
C LEU A 10 -4.03 6.07 9.70
N GLY A 11 -5.01 5.57 10.45
CA GLY A 11 -5.73 4.33 10.13
C GLY A 11 -4.87 3.06 10.26
N LEU A 12 -3.83 3.11 11.11
CA LEU A 12 -2.91 2.01 11.35
C LEU A 12 -3.25 1.19 12.60
N ASP A 13 -4.18 1.68 13.42
CA ASP A 13 -4.69 1.06 14.65
C ASP A 13 -5.20 -0.37 14.43
N ALA A 14 -5.89 -0.62 13.32
CA ALA A 14 -6.38 -1.95 12.96
C ALA A 14 -5.28 -2.99 12.67
N PHE A 15 -4.03 -2.55 12.49
CA PHE A 15 -2.88 -3.42 12.25
C PHE A 15 -1.96 -3.54 13.47
N GLU A 16 -2.21 -2.78 14.54
CA GLU A 16 -1.53 -2.91 15.83
C GLU A 16 -2.16 -4.05 16.64
N VAL A 17 -2.07 -5.27 16.12
CA VAL A 17 -2.59 -6.48 16.76
C VAL A 17 -1.43 -7.43 17.03
N ASP A 18 -1.53 -8.22 18.11
CA ASP A 18 -0.57 -9.27 18.39
C ASP A 18 -0.48 -10.27 17.22
N PRO A 19 0.72 -10.77 16.88
CA PRO A 19 0.88 -11.71 15.78
C PRO A 19 -0.01 -12.94 15.93
N LEU A 20 -0.70 -13.30 14.84
CA LEU A 20 -1.55 -14.49 14.81
C LEU A 20 -0.71 -15.73 14.49
N GLU A 21 -0.63 -16.64 15.47
CA GLU A 21 0.18 -17.86 15.42
C GLU A 21 -0.72 -19.09 15.51
N LEU A 22 -0.47 -20.09 14.67
CA LEU A 22 -1.14 -21.40 14.75
C LEU A 22 -0.40 -22.31 15.75
N ARG A 23 -0.83 -22.31 17.00
CA ARG A 23 -0.22 -23.12 18.07
C ARG A 23 -0.67 -24.57 18.05
N SER A 24 0.14 -25.48 18.60
CA SER A 24 -0.24 -26.88 18.80
C SER A 24 -1.52 -27.00 19.65
N ASN A 25 -2.44 -27.90 19.26
CA ASN A 25 -3.78 -28.08 19.84
C ASN A 25 -4.75 -26.92 19.55
N TYR A 26 -4.70 -26.34 18.35
CA TYR A 26 -5.66 -25.34 17.89
C TYR A 26 -7.09 -25.90 17.81
N THR A 27 -8.08 -25.02 18.00
CA THR A 27 -9.47 -25.33 17.67
C THR A 27 -9.74 -25.11 16.19
N GLU A 28 -10.84 -25.66 15.66
CA GLU A 28 -11.23 -25.40 14.28
C GLU A 28 -11.50 -23.90 14.03
N ASP A 29 -11.98 -23.16 15.03
CA ASP A 29 -12.21 -21.71 14.90
C ASP A 29 -10.90 -20.91 14.80
N ASP A 30 -9.87 -21.32 15.56
CA ASP A 30 -8.52 -20.73 15.47
C ASP A 30 -7.93 -20.98 14.07
N LEU A 31 -8.07 -22.20 13.55
CA LEU A 31 -7.62 -22.57 12.21
C LEU A 31 -8.32 -21.72 11.14
N GLN A 32 -9.66 -21.59 11.21
CA GLN A 32 -10.41 -20.75 10.26
C GLN A 32 -10.00 -19.28 10.36
N THR A 33 -9.67 -18.80 11.55
CA THR A 33 -9.15 -17.43 11.77
C THR A 33 -7.80 -17.23 11.09
N VAL A 34 -6.88 -18.20 11.22
CA VAL A 34 -5.58 -18.21 10.52
C VAL A 34 -5.76 -18.23 9.01
N ILE A 35 -6.60 -19.11 8.48
CA ILE A 35 -6.87 -19.21 7.03
C ILE A 35 -7.38 -17.86 6.48
N ARG A 36 -8.37 -17.26 7.16
CA ARG A 36 -8.91 -15.95 6.78
C ARG A 36 -7.86 -14.85 6.84
N ALA A 37 -7.01 -14.86 7.87
CA ALA A 37 -5.95 -13.88 8.03
C ALA A 37 -4.90 -14.00 6.92
N VAL A 38 -4.48 -15.23 6.56
CA VAL A 38 -3.57 -15.47 5.43
C VAL A 38 -4.17 -14.96 4.13
N TYR A 39 -5.43 -15.28 3.84
CA TYR A 39 -6.08 -14.75 2.65
C TYR A 39 -6.17 -13.23 2.65
N LYS A 40 -6.54 -12.62 3.78
CA LYS A 40 -6.64 -11.17 3.91
C LYS A 40 -5.29 -10.49 3.69
N GLN A 41 -4.21 -11.04 4.23
CA GLN A 41 -2.87 -10.48 4.11
C GLN A 41 -2.29 -10.69 2.71
N VAL A 42 -2.27 -11.95 2.25
CA VAL A 42 -1.59 -12.35 1.00
C VAL A 42 -2.37 -11.84 -0.20
N LEU A 43 -3.70 -11.87 -0.17
CA LEU A 43 -4.53 -11.37 -1.27
C LEU A 43 -4.88 -9.89 -1.11
N GLY A 44 -4.17 -9.14 -0.25
CA GLY A 44 -4.28 -7.67 -0.20
C GLY A 44 -5.67 -7.16 0.13
N ASN A 45 -6.37 -7.85 1.03
CA ASN A 45 -7.75 -7.56 1.44
C ASN A 45 -8.75 -7.55 0.27
N GLU A 46 -8.47 -8.33 -0.78
CA GLU A 46 -9.41 -8.56 -1.88
C GLU A 46 -10.58 -9.44 -1.42
N TYR A 47 -11.76 -9.18 -1.99
CA TYR A 47 -12.95 -9.98 -1.69
C TYR A 47 -12.90 -11.32 -2.44
N ILE A 48 -12.86 -12.42 -1.70
CA ILE A 48 -12.75 -13.78 -2.25
C ILE A 48 -14.12 -14.44 -2.18
N MET A 49 -14.60 -14.92 -3.32
CA MET A 49 -15.82 -15.73 -3.39
C MET A 49 -15.56 -17.15 -2.91
N GLU A 50 -16.58 -17.85 -2.44
CA GLU A 50 -16.45 -19.26 -2.02
C GLU A 50 -15.88 -20.15 -3.14
N SER A 51 -16.24 -19.89 -4.39
CA SER A 51 -15.72 -20.62 -5.56
C SER A 51 -14.24 -20.39 -5.88
N GLN A 52 -13.63 -19.36 -5.28
CA GLN A 52 -12.23 -19.00 -5.50
C GLN A 52 -11.34 -19.44 -4.33
N ARG A 53 -11.92 -19.99 -3.26
CA ARG A 53 -11.16 -20.54 -2.13
C ARG A 53 -10.36 -21.77 -2.55
N LEU A 54 -9.23 -21.99 -1.88
CA LEU A 54 -8.32 -23.09 -2.19
C LEU A 54 -8.57 -24.23 -1.20
N ASP A 55 -9.60 -25.04 -1.45
CA ASP A 55 -10.05 -26.09 -0.51
C ASP A 55 -8.97 -27.15 -0.20
N SER A 56 -8.18 -27.54 -1.20
CA SER A 56 -7.13 -28.56 -1.03
C SER A 56 -6.00 -28.09 -0.09
N PRO A 57 -5.40 -26.91 -0.29
CA PRO A 57 -4.44 -26.34 0.66
C PRO A 57 -5.01 -26.11 2.07
N GLU A 58 -6.28 -25.71 2.19
CA GLU A 58 -6.93 -25.57 3.51
C GLU A 58 -7.02 -26.93 4.24
N ALA A 59 -7.35 -28.00 3.52
CA ALA A 59 -7.38 -29.35 4.08
C ALA A 59 -6.00 -29.85 4.50
N LEU A 60 -4.95 -29.56 3.73
CA LEU A 60 -3.56 -29.90 4.09
C LEU A 60 -3.11 -29.16 5.36
N LEU A 61 -3.48 -27.90 5.52
CA LEU A 61 -3.20 -27.13 6.74
C LEU A 61 -3.98 -27.69 7.93
N ARG A 62 -5.26 -28.07 7.73
CA ARG A 62 -6.10 -28.68 8.78
C ARG A 62 -5.51 -29.99 9.31
N ASP A 63 -4.95 -30.81 8.42
CA ASP A 63 -4.30 -32.09 8.76
C ASP A 63 -2.91 -31.90 9.40
N GLY A 64 -2.32 -30.70 9.31
CA GLY A 64 -0.96 -30.43 9.77
C GLY A 64 0.13 -30.99 8.85
N SER A 65 -0.24 -31.37 7.62
CA SER A 65 0.71 -31.82 6.59
C SER A 65 1.59 -30.68 6.06
N ILE A 66 1.14 -29.43 6.21
CA ILE A 66 1.87 -28.20 5.88
C ILE A 66 1.81 -27.21 7.05
N ASN A 67 2.84 -26.38 7.20
CA ASN A 67 2.86 -25.26 8.15
C ASN A 67 2.20 -24.01 7.52
N VAL A 68 2.09 -22.93 8.30
CA VAL A 68 1.46 -21.67 7.83
C VAL A 68 2.30 -21.04 6.71
N ARG A 69 3.63 -21.11 6.77
CA ARG A 69 4.51 -20.63 5.69
C ARG A 69 4.26 -21.35 4.36
N GLU A 70 4.08 -22.66 4.40
CA GLU A 70 3.87 -23.47 3.20
C GLU A 70 2.46 -23.23 2.65
N PHE A 71 1.47 -22.98 3.53
CA PHE A 71 0.16 -22.52 3.10
C PHE A 71 0.23 -21.15 2.41
N VAL A 72 0.97 -20.18 2.99
CA VAL A 72 1.24 -18.87 2.35
C VAL A 72 1.91 -19.06 0.98
N ARG A 73 2.88 -19.97 0.87
CA ARG A 73 3.56 -20.31 -0.39
C ARG A 73 2.59 -20.80 -1.45
N ILE A 74 1.69 -21.73 -1.09
CA ILE A 74 0.71 -22.27 -2.02
C ILE A 74 -0.28 -21.18 -2.46
N VAL A 75 -0.72 -20.31 -1.54
CA VAL A 75 -1.60 -19.18 -1.86
C VAL A 75 -0.90 -18.21 -2.82
N ALA A 76 0.35 -17.83 -2.56
CA ALA A 76 1.13 -16.94 -3.42
C ALA A 76 1.45 -17.53 -4.80
N LYS A 77 1.58 -18.87 -4.90
CA LYS A 77 1.77 -19.56 -6.18
C LYS A 77 0.47 -19.85 -6.94
N SER A 78 -0.68 -19.66 -6.30
CA SER A 78 -1.97 -20.00 -6.89
C SER A 78 -2.28 -19.19 -8.16
N PRO A 79 -3.05 -19.76 -9.10
CA PRO A 79 -3.54 -19.01 -10.27
C PRO A 79 -4.37 -17.78 -9.88
N LEU A 80 -5.03 -17.82 -8.73
CA LEU A 80 -5.78 -16.68 -8.19
C LEU A 80 -4.84 -15.49 -7.92
N TYR A 81 -3.77 -15.71 -7.16
CA TYR A 81 -2.78 -14.67 -6.86
C TYR A 81 -2.13 -14.13 -8.13
N GLN A 82 -1.77 -15.02 -9.07
CA GLN A 82 -1.21 -14.63 -10.36
C GLN A 82 -2.18 -13.75 -11.17
N SER A 83 -3.47 -14.09 -11.21
CA SER A 83 -4.47 -13.30 -11.92
C SER A 83 -4.69 -11.91 -11.30
N LEU A 84 -4.60 -11.81 -9.97
CA LEU A 84 -4.85 -10.57 -9.25
C LEU A 84 -3.69 -9.59 -9.33
N PHE A 85 -2.44 -10.07 -9.20
CA PHE A 85 -1.28 -9.20 -9.04
C PHE A 85 -0.23 -9.35 -10.13
N PHE A 86 -0.02 -10.56 -10.67
CA PHE A 86 1.04 -10.79 -11.64
C PHE A 86 0.64 -10.39 -13.06
N HIS A 87 -0.51 -10.87 -13.54
CA HIS A 87 -0.97 -10.59 -14.91
C HIS A 87 -1.57 -9.20 -15.08
N SER A 88 -2.08 -8.60 -14.00
CA SER A 88 -2.79 -7.32 -14.02
C SER A 88 -1.86 -6.10 -13.90
N SER A 89 -0.67 -6.29 -13.32
CA SER A 89 0.21 -5.21 -12.88
C SER A 89 1.56 -5.24 -13.57
N SER A 90 2.25 -4.09 -13.53
CA SER A 90 3.67 -4.03 -13.94
C SER A 90 4.55 -4.83 -12.98
N GLN A 91 5.69 -5.34 -13.47
CA GLN A 91 6.63 -6.13 -12.67
C GLN A 91 7.09 -5.40 -11.38
N TYR A 92 7.33 -4.09 -11.46
CA TYR A 92 7.67 -3.27 -10.31
C TYR A 92 6.55 -3.22 -9.26
N ARG A 93 5.29 -3.04 -9.70
CA ARG A 93 4.13 -3.07 -8.80
C ARG A 93 3.96 -4.46 -8.17
N PHE A 94 4.16 -5.51 -8.96
CA PHE A 94 4.09 -6.89 -8.46
C PHE A 94 5.12 -7.13 -7.35
N ILE A 95 6.38 -6.74 -7.56
CA ILE A 95 7.43 -6.85 -6.54
C ILE A 95 7.10 -6.00 -5.31
N GLU A 96 6.65 -4.74 -5.48
CA GLU A 96 6.20 -3.90 -4.36
C GLU A 96 5.10 -4.58 -3.52
N LEU A 97 4.16 -5.25 -4.19
CA LEU A 97 3.08 -6.00 -3.55
C LEU A 97 3.59 -7.27 -2.87
N ASN A 98 4.51 -8.03 -3.47
CA ASN A 98 5.10 -9.22 -2.83
C ASN A 98 5.82 -8.85 -1.53
N PHE A 99 6.59 -7.77 -1.52
CA PHE A 99 7.20 -7.22 -0.30
C PHE A 99 6.15 -6.90 0.77
N LYS A 100 5.03 -6.27 0.37
CA LYS A 100 3.92 -5.95 1.26
C LYS A 100 3.23 -7.21 1.81
N HIS A 101 2.86 -8.15 0.93
CA HIS A 101 2.05 -9.33 1.23
C HIS A 101 2.83 -10.38 2.02
N LEU A 102 4.05 -10.70 1.58
CA LEU A 102 4.85 -11.81 2.10
C LEU A 102 5.78 -11.37 3.22
N LEU A 103 6.49 -10.24 3.06
CA LEU A 103 7.47 -9.77 4.05
C LEU A 103 6.91 -8.74 5.03
N GLY A 104 5.71 -8.20 4.77
CA GLY A 104 5.06 -7.21 5.64
C GLY A 104 5.78 -5.85 5.67
N ARG A 105 6.64 -5.55 4.68
CA ARG A 105 7.44 -4.32 4.61
C ARG A 105 7.53 -3.80 3.17
N PRO A 106 7.83 -2.52 2.92
CA PRO A 106 8.15 -2.07 1.57
C PRO A 106 9.59 -2.46 1.18
N PRO A 107 9.94 -2.35 -0.12
CA PRO A 107 11.34 -2.37 -0.55
C PRO A 107 12.16 -1.27 0.14
N LEU A 108 13.31 -1.64 0.70
CA LEU A 108 14.20 -0.71 1.41
C LEU A 108 15.07 0.13 0.49
N ASP A 109 15.43 -0.40 -0.68
CA ASP A 109 16.29 0.23 -1.67
C ASP A 109 15.99 -0.38 -3.05
N GLN A 110 16.46 0.28 -4.11
CA GLN A 110 16.33 -0.20 -5.48
C GLN A 110 16.95 -1.60 -5.68
N SER A 111 18.03 -1.91 -4.96
CA SER A 111 18.72 -3.22 -5.06
C SER A 111 17.79 -4.39 -4.75
N GLY A 112 16.86 -4.23 -3.80
CA GLY A 112 15.89 -5.28 -3.49
C GLY A 112 14.93 -5.54 -4.63
N ILE A 113 14.53 -4.50 -5.38
CA ILE A 113 13.72 -4.71 -6.59
C ILE A 113 14.56 -5.38 -7.68
N ASP A 114 15.77 -4.89 -7.91
CA ASP A 114 16.65 -5.40 -8.97
C ASP A 114 16.96 -6.89 -8.78
N GLU A 115 17.17 -7.33 -7.54
CA GLU A 115 17.37 -8.74 -7.18
C GLU A 115 16.19 -9.62 -7.60
N HIS A 116 14.95 -9.25 -7.25
CA HIS A 116 13.77 -10.02 -7.61
C HIS A 116 13.46 -9.96 -9.12
N VAL A 117 13.78 -8.85 -9.79
CA VAL A 117 13.71 -8.79 -11.27
C VAL A 117 14.66 -9.79 -11.92
N LEU A 118 15.89 -9.92 -11.39
CA LEU A 118 16.88 -10.88 -11.89
C LEU A 118 16.45 -12.33 -11.63
N ILE A 119 16.04 -12.65 -10.40
CA ILE A 119 15.57 -14.00 -10.03
C ILE A 119 14.42 -14.43 -10.93
N TYR A 120 13.43 -13.54 -11.13
CA TYR A 120 12.33 -13.81 -12.05
C TYR A 120 12.81 -14.04 -13.49
N SER A 121 13.74 -13.21 -13.99
CA SER A 121 14.25 -13.33 -15.35
C SER A 121 15.04 -14.61 -15.59
N GLU A 122 15.73 -15.13 -14.57
CA GLU A 122 16.61 -16.31 -14.69
C GLU A 122 15.90 -17.62 -14.35
N GLN A 123 15.04 -17.61 -13.32
CA GLN A 123 14.50 -18.81 -12.68
C GLN A 123 12.97 -18.89 -12.75
N GLY A 124 12.30 -17.80 -13.13
CA GLY A 124 10.85 -17.74 -13.31
C GLY A 124 10.07 -17.37 -12.04
N TYR A 125 8.74 -17.46 -12.15
CA TYR A 125 7.79 -16.98 -11.14
C TYR A 125 7.88 -17.74 -9.80
N ASP A 126 7.92 -19.07 -9.85
CA ASP A 126 7.90 -19.88 -8.62
C ASP A 126 9.16 -19.64 -7.78
N ALA A 127 10.30 -19.48 -8.43
CA ALA A 127 11.57 -19.18 -7.78
C ALA A 127 11.60 -17.77 -7.16
N ASP A 128 10.99 -16.78 -7.82
CA ASP A 128 10.84 -15.44 -7.24
C ASP A 128 10.00 -15.50 -5.96
N ILE A 129 8.85 -16.19 -5.97
CA ILE A 129 8.02 -16.34 -4.76
C ILE A 129 8.77 -17.08 -3.63
N ASP A 130 9.49 -18.14 -3.97
CA ASP A 130 10.29 -18.90 -3.02
C ASP A 130 11.39 -18.04 -2.40
N SER A 131 12.02 -17.15 -3.17
CA SER A 131 13.07 -16.26 -2.68
C SER A 131 12.62 -15.35 -1.53
N TYR A 132 11.36 -14.93 -1.49
CA TYR A 132 10.82 -14.15 -0.36
C TYR A 132 10.64 -15.02 0.89
N LEU A 133 10.07 -16.22 0.73
CA LEU A 133 9.65 -17.09 1.84
C LEU A 133 10.82 -17.87 2.45
N ASP A 134 11.83 -18.18 1.65
CA ASP A 134 13.06 -18.86 2.07
C ASP A 134 14.13 -17.87 2.56
N SER A 135 13.83 -16.58 2.57
CA SER A 135 14.73 -15.56 3.10
C SER A 135 14.87 -15.69 4.63
N ASN A 136 16.08 -15.44 5.14
CA ASN A 136 16.32 -15.36 6.58
C ASN A 136 15.42 -14.31 7.24
N GLU A 137 15.10 -13.24 6.52
CA GLU A 137 14.21 -12.21 7.02
C GLU A 137 12.81 -12.75 7.32
N TYR A 138 12.24 -13.56 6.43
CA TYR A 138 10.93 -14.16 6.66
C TYR A 138 10.97 -15.07 7.90
N ILE A 139 11.98 -15.93 7.98
CA ILE A 139 12.15 -16.89 9.08
C ILE A 139 12.33 -16.16 10.43
N GLU A 140 13.15 -15.12 10.48
CA GLU A 140 13.38 -14.33 11.71
C GLU A 140 12.13 -13.54 12.14
N SER A 141 11.25 -13.18 11.19
CA SER A 141 10.10 -12.32 11.44
C SER A 141 8.82 -13.08 11.77
N PHE A 142 8.59 -14.20 11.09
CA PHE A 142 7.34 -14.96 11.14
C PHE A 142 7.58 -16.44 11.49
N GLY A 143 8.78 -16.97 11.31
CA GLY A 143 9.03 -18.40 11.47
C GLY A 143 8.18 -19.24 10.51
N GLU A 144 7.60 -20.33 11.00
CA GLU A 144 6.80 -21.26 10.18
C GLU A 144 5.29 -21.20 10.46
N ASP A 145 4.89 -20.74 11.65
CA ASP A 145 3.52 -20.85 12.16
C ASP A 145 2.80 -19.49 12.35
N ILE A 146 3.49 -18.37 12.10
CA ILE A 146 2.91 -17.02 12.22
C ILE A 146 2.44 -16.53 10.85
N VAL A 147 1.21 -16.00 10.82
CA VAL A 147 0.67 -15.36 9.61
C VAL A 147 1.44 -14.06 9.35
N PRO A 148 1.93 -13.81 8.12
CA PRO A 148 2.58 -12.54 7.80
C PRO A 148 1.69 -11.35 8.17
N TYR A 149 2.29 -10.30 8.72
CA TYR A 149 1.58 -9.09 9.11
C TYR A 149 2.43 -7.86 8.76
N PRO A 150 1.82 -6.67 8.58
CA PRO A 150 2.57 -5.44 8.33
C PRO A 150 3.49 -5.10 9.50
N ARG A 151 4.81 -5.12 9.29
CA ARG A 151 5.82 -4.84 10.31
C ARG A 151 6.31 -3.39 10.29
N SER A 152 6.40 -2.76 9.11
CA SER A 152 6.90 -1.38 8.97
C SER A 152 5.86 -0.31 9.32
N ILE A 153 4.97 -0.59 10.27
CA ILE A 153 4.02 0.37 10.86
C ILE A 153 4.55 0.98 12.17
N ALA A 154 5.61 0.41 12.74
CA ALA A 154 6.32 0.93 13.89
C ALA A 154 7.80 1.10 13.57
N SER A 155 8.50 1.94 14.34
CA SER A 155 9.95 2.08 14.23
C SER A 155 10.64 0.78 14.64
N GLN A 156 11.50 0.25 13.78
CA GLN A 156 12.29 -0.95 14.06
C GLN A 156 13.77 -0.57 14.16
N THR A 157 14.48 -1.20 15.10
CA THR A 157 15.91 -0.99 15.28
C THR A 157 16.67 -1.49 14.05
N GLY A 158 17.57 -0.67 13.51
CA GLY A 158 18.39 -1.04 12.34
C GLY A 158 17.73 -0.84 10.98
N ILE A 159 16.46 -0.44 10.92
CA ILE A 159 15.74 -0.16 9.67
C ILE A 159 15.61 1.35 9.44
N LYS A 160 15.73 1.78 8.18
CA LYS A 160 15.51 3.18 7.77
C LYS A 160 14.10 3.63 8.15
N THR A 161 13.98 4.80 8.80
CA THR A 161 12.69 5.41 9.13
C THR A 161 11.80 5.61 7.89
N GLU A 162 12.43 5.80 6.74
CA GLU A 162 11.73 5.99 5.46
C GLU A 162 10.94 4.74 5.01
N GLY A 163 11.29 3.56 5.53
CA GLY A 163 10.47 2.34 5.39
C GLY A 163 9.07 2.50 5.97
N PHE A 164 8.88 3.29 7.03
CA PHE A 164 7.55 3.62 7.55
C PHE A 164 6.76 4.48 6.55
N ASN A 165 7.37 5.52 5.99
CA ASN A 165 6.73 6.40 5.02
C ASN A 165 6.32 5.64 3.74
N ARG A 166 7.20 4.75 3.27
CA ARG A 166 6.92 3.88 2.10
C ARG A 166 5.81 2.88 2.41
N MET A 167 5.85 2.25 3.58
CA MET A 167 4.79 1.32 4.01
C MET A 167 3.45 2.03 4.00
N PHE A 168 3.39 3.23 4.56
CA PHE A 168 2.17 4.03 4.59
C PHE A 168 1.65 4.42 3.19
N SER A 169 2.53 4.50 2.18
CA SER A 169 2.10 4.71 0.79
C SER A 169 1.44 3.47 0.19
N LEU A 170 1.86 2.27 0.60
CA LEU A 170 1.33 0.97 0.18
C LEU A 170 0.13 0.50 1.01
N LEU A 171 0.09 0.80 2.31
CA LEU A 171 -0.93 0.41 3.27
C LEU A 171 -1.77 1.64 3.65
N ARG A 172 -2.96 1.77 3.04
CA ARG A 172 -3.83 2.96 3.15
C ARG A 172 -4.98 2.81 4.15
N GLY A 173 -4.87 1.84 5.07
CA GLY A 173 -5.87 1.54 6.10
C GLY A 173 -6.64 0.22 5.86
N PRO A 174 -7.43 -0.24 6.85
CA PRO A 174 -8.08 -1.56 6.83
C PRO A 174 -9.22 -1.70 5.81
N ALA A 175 -9.80 -0.58 5.36
CA ALA A 175 -10.90 -0.54 4.39
C ALA A 175 -10.42 -0.34 2.94
N THR A 176 -9.17 -0.73 2.63
CA THR A 176 -8.59 -0.64 1.30
C THR A 176 -8.18 -2.03 0.79
N SER A 177 -8.16 -2.22 -0.53
CA SER A 177 -7.64 -3.43 -1.17
C SER A 177 -6.59 -3.10 -2.23
N ASP A 178 -5.76 -4.08 -2.58
CA ASP A 178 -4.61 -3.92 -3.47
C ASP A 178 -4.94 -4.08 -4.97
N ARG A 179 -6.19 -3.84 -5.40
CA ARG A 179 -6.59 -3.86 -6.82
C ARG A 179 -5.91 -2.84 -7.73
N ASP A 180 -5.18 -1.90 -7.14
CA ASP A 180 -4.51 -0.86 -7.90
C ASP A 180 -3.23 -1.39 -8.55
N ASN A 181 -3.20 -1.39 -9.88
CA ASN A 181 -2.10 -1.89 -10.69
C ASN A 181 -0.98 -0.87 -10.89
N THR A 182 -1.11 0.34 -10.34
CA THR A 182 -0.10 1.39 -10.44
C THR A 182 0.96 1.26 -9.33
N ALA A 183 2.22 1.21 -9.74
CA ALA A 183 3.35 1.21 -8.82
C ALA A 183 3.42 2.50 -8.01
N LYS A 184 3.63 2.37 -6.69
CA LYS A 184 3.54 3.49 -5.75
C LYS A 184 4.91 4.07 -5.41
N LEU A 185 5.96 3.26 -5.49
CA LEU A 185 7.27 3.60 -4.94
C LEU A 185 8.36 3.75 -5.99
N ILE A 186 8.14 3.37 -7.26
CA ILE A 186 9.16 3.43 -8.34
C ILE A 186 9.97 4.74 -8.34
N SER A 187 9.30 5.90 -8.41
CA SER A 187 10.01 7.18 -8.52
C SER A 187 10.76 7.54 -7.24
N SER A 188 10.20 7.25 -6.06
CA SER A 188 10.85 7.48 -4.78
C SER A 188 12.02 6.53 -4.53
N LEU A 189 11.93 5.27 -4.96
CA LEU A 189 12.98 4.27 -4.83
C LEU A 189 14.15 4.58 -5.76
N ALA A 190 13.86 4.87 -7.03
CA ALA A 190 14.88 5.21 -8.01
C ALA A 190 15.65 6.50 -7.63
N ALA A 191 14.97 7.49 -7.07
CA ALA A 191 15.59 8.75 -6.65
C ALA A 191 16.09 8.75 -5.19
N ASN A 192 15.86 7.65 -4.44
CA ASN A 192 16.08 7.56 -2.99
C ASN A 192 15.49 8.77 -2.22
N LEU A 193 14.28 9.17 -2.59
CA LEU A 193 13.57 10.30 -2.01
C LEU A 193 12.57 9.82 -0.96
N ALA A 194 12.45 10.58 0.13
CA ALA A 194 11.45 10.33 1.15
C ALA A 194 10.03 10.48 0.58
N THR A 195 9.19 9.48 0.83
CA THR A 195 7.78 9.52 0.45
C THR A 195 6.96 10.37 1.43
N PRO A 196 6.05 11.23 0.95
CA PRO A 196 5.20 12.04 1.83
C PRO A 196 4.08 11.19 2.45
N ILE A 197 3.92 11.29 3.76
CA ILE A 197 2.78 10.69 4.49
C ILE A 197 1.54 11.56 4.23
N LYS A 198 0.55 10.97 3.55
CA LYS A 198 -0.76 11.60 3.31
C LYS A 198 -1.84 10.86 4.09
N ALA A 199 -2.33 11.45 5.17
CA ALA A 199 -3.38 10.87 6.00
C ALA A 199 -4.55 10.34 5.13
N PRO A 200 -5.22 9.23 5.54
CA PRO A 200 -6.39 8.76 4.83
C PRO A 200 -7.42 9.89 4.69
N ALA A 201 -8.13 9.92 3.57
CA ALA A 201 -9.17 10.92 3.37
C ALA A 201 -10.25 10.73 4.45
N VAL A 202 -10.30 11.62 5.43
CA VAL A 202 -11.41 11.71 6.37
C VAL A 202 -12.60 12.19 5.56
N GLY A 203 -13.66 11.38 5.48
CA GLY A 203 -14.88 11.80 4.81
C GLY A 203 -15.38 13.12 5.38
N ASN A 204 -16.02 13.96 4.57
CA ASN A 204 -16.56 15.28 4.91
C ASN A 204 -17.56 15.31 6.10
N GLY A 205 -17.76 14.21 6.81
CA GLY A 205 -18.75 14.05 7.89
C GLY A 205 -18.35 14.57 9.27
N ALA A 206 -17.11 15.03 9.48
CA ALA A 206 -16.65 15.47 10.80
C ALA A 206 -15.69 16.67 10.76
N ALA A 207 -16.06 17.74 10.04
CA ALA A 207 -15.65 19.14 10.25
C ALA A 207 -16.10 19.96 9.04
N SER A 208 -17.38 20.34 9.00
CA SER A 208 -17.87 21.34 8.06
C SER A 208 -17.46 22.73 8.54
N ASP A 209 -16.16 23.01 8.61
CA ASP A 209 -15.66 24.37 8.52
C ASP A 209 -14.96 24.51 7.17
N SER A 210 -15.76 24.77 6.13
CA SER A 210 -15.26 25.03 4.78
C SER A 210 -14.41 26.31 4.71
N THR A 211 -14.39 27.11 5.78
CA THR A 211 -13.72 28.42 5.82
C THR A 211 -12.20 28.31 5.92
N SER A 212 -11.68 27.24 6.54
CA SER A 212 -10.23 27.02 6.70
C SER A 212 -9.62 26.15 5.60
N LYS A 213 -10.43 25.73 4.60
CA LYS A 213 -9.97 24.86 3.52
C LYS A 213 -9.18 25.64 2.49
N ARG A 214 -8.13 25.00 1.95
CA ARG A 214 -7.34 25.51 0.83
C ARG A 214 -7.76 24.83 -0.47
N TYR A 215 -7.74 25.60 -1.55
CA TYR A 215 -8.11 25.15 -2.88
C TYR A 215 -6.94 25.38 -3.82
N ARG A 216 -6.63 24.37 -4.61
CA ARG A 216 -5.77 24.46 -5.78
C ARG A 216 -6.62 24.86 -6.95
N VAL A 217 -6.36 26.05 -7.50
CA VAL A 217 -7.00 26.57 -8.69
C VAL A 217 -6.01 26.49 -9.83
N GLN A 218 -6.29 25.63 -10.81
CA GLN A 218 -5.54 25.58 -12.06
C GLN A 218 -6.27 26.41 -13.11
N PHE A 219 -5.55 27.31 -13.77
CA PHE A 219 -6.12 28.18 -14.78
C PHE A 219 -5.13 28.38 -15.93
N SER A 220 -5.66 28.65 -17.12
CA SER A 220 -4.85 29.12 -18.24
C SER A 220 -4.81 30.64 -18.25
N THR A 221 -3.64 31.21 -18.47
CA THR A 221 -3.44 32.66 -18.58
C THR A 221 -3.72 33.14 -20.01
N ALA A 222 -4.11 34.41 -20.18
CA ALA A 222 -4.16 35.04 -21.50
C ALA A 222 -2.78 35.00 -22.20
N THR A 223 -2.79 35.00 -23.54
CA THR A 223 -1.58 34.83 -24.37
C THR A 223 -0.48 35.84 -24.03
N THR A 224 -0.84 37.09 -23.72
CA THR A 224 0.10 38.15 -23.32
C THR A 224 0.82 37.83 -22.01
N ASN A 225 0.08 37.35 -21.00
CA ASN A 225 0.64 36.95 -19.70
C ASN A 225 1.42 35.62 -19.79
N ALA A 226 0.99 34.72 -20.69
CA ALA A 226 1.72 33.47 -20.96
C ALA A 226 3.09 33.73 -21.59
N LEU A 227 3.19 34.74 -22.45
CA LEU A 227 4.45 35.16 -23.07
C LEU A 227 5.43 35.77 -22.06
N LEU A 228 4.94 36.50 -21.05
CA LEU A 228 5.78 37.09 -20.00
C LEU A 228 6.28 36.06 -18.99
N ASN A 229 5.45 35.10 -18.62
CA ASN A 229 5.78 34.11 -17.59
C ASN A 229 6.33 32.78 -18.17
N HIS A 230 6.44 32.68 -19.50
CA HIS A 230 6.82 31.47 -20.24
C HIS A 230 5.96 30.23 -19.94
N LEU A 231 4.80 30.39 -19.29
CA LEU A 231 3.89 29.33 -18.88
C LEU A 231 2.46 29.75 -19.16
N SER A 232 1.72 28.93 -19.90
CA SER A 232 0.31 29.17 -20.23
C SER A 232 -0.66 28.60 -19.19
N LYS A 233 -0.21 27.60 -18.42
CA LYS A 233 -0.97 26.99 -17.32
C LYS A 233 -0.32 27.39 -16.00
N GLN A 234 -1.10 27.96 -15.10
CA GLN A 234 -0.66 28.36 -13.79
C GLN A 234 -1.52 27.70 -12.71
N GLU A 235 -0.94 27.55 -11.54
CA GLU A 235 -1.57 26.94 -10.38
C GLU A 235 -1.42 27.87 -9.17
N TRP A 236 -2.53 28.23 -8.54
CA TRP A 236 -2.54 28.98 -7.30
C TRP A 236 -3.18 28.16 -6.18
N THR A 237 -2.61 28.26 -4.98
CA THR A 237 -3.20 27.72 -3.76
C THR A 237 -3.79 28.86 -2.96
N VAL A 238 -5.09 28.81 -2.68
CA VAL A 238 -5.85 29.90 -2.05
C VAL A 238 -6.74 29.37 -0.94
N ASP A 239 -6.93 30.14 0.12
CA ASP A 239 -7.92 29.83 1.16
C ASP A 239 -9.35 30.08 0.64
N PHE A 240 -10.36 29.45 1.26
CA PHE A 240 -11.78 29.65 0.90
C PHE A 240 -12.20 31.12 0.90
N SER A 241 -11.70 31.92 1.86
CA SER A 241 -11.99 33.35 1.93
C SER A 241 -11.46 34.15 0.73
N GLN A 242 -10.39 33.65 0.10
CA GLN A 242 -9.72 34.30 -1.04
C GLN A 242 -10.13 33.74 -2.40
N LEU A 243 -11.05 32.76 -2.43
CA LEU A 243 -11.47 32.10 -3.67
C LEU A 243 -12.20 33.07 -4.63
N SER A 244 -13.16 33.84 -4.11
CA SER A 244 -13.88 34.83 -4.91
C SER A 244 -12.98 35.94 -5.48
N PRO A 245 -12.11 36.62 -4.69
CA PRO A 245 -11.23 37.65 -5.23
C PRO A 245 -10.20 37.07 -6.21
N THR A 246 -9.70 35.86 -6.00
CA THR A 246 -8.77 35.23 -6.95
C THR A 246 -9.43 34.88 -8.28
N PHE A 247 -10.68 34.41 -8.29
CA PHE A 247 -11.44 34.19 -9.54
C PHE A 247 -11.65 35.48 -10.32
N LYS A 248 -12.04 36.56 -9.63
CA LYS A 248 -12.18 37.87 -10.28
C LYS A 248 -10.86 38.30 -10.92
N ARG A 249 -9.75 38.17 -10.19
CA ARG A 249 -8.41 38.48 -10.71
C ARG A 249 -8.03 37.64 -11.92
N ILE A 250 -8.31 36.34 -11.91
CA ILE A 250 -8.04 35.44 -13.05
C ILE A 250 -8.83 35.90 -14.28
N HIS A 251 -10.11 36.22 -14.11
CA HIS A 251 -10.95 36.68 -15.22
C HIS A 251 -10.56 38.07 -15.73
N GLU A 252 -10.22 39.00 -14.84
CA GLU A 252 -9.69 40.33 -15.19
C GLU A 252 -8.39 40.25 -15.99
N GLN A 253 -7.53 39.26 -15.68
CA GLN A 253 -6.32 38.97 -16.43
C GLN A 253 -6.56 38.18 -17.73
N GLY A 254 -7.82 37.92 -18.08
CA GLY A 254 -8.22 37.17 -19.28
C GLY A 254 -7.95 35.67 -19.20
N GLY A 255 -7.75 35.12 -18.01
CA GLY A 255 -7.53 33.71 -17.78
C GLY A 255 -8.81 32.88 -17.73
N LYS A 256 -8.69 31.57 -18.00
CA LYS A 256 -9.79 30.60 -17.90
C LYS A 256 -9.47 29.55 -16.84
N ILE A 257 -10.39 29.35 -15.90
CA ILE A 257 -10.26 28.33 -14.85
C ILE A 257 -10.41 26.94 -15.51
N LEU A 258 -9.49 26.04 -15.22
CA LEU A 258 -9.43 24.67 -15.76
C LEU A 258 -9.95 23.65 -14.73
N SER A 259 -9.44 23.71 -13.50
CA SER A 259 -9.83 22.80 -12.42
C SER A 259 -9.71 23.49 -11.07
N ILE A 260 -10.56 23.06 -10.13
CA ILE A 260 -10.51 23.47 -8.72
C ILE A 260 -10.50 22.20 -7.90
N THR A 261 -9.42 21.99 -7.15
CA THR A 261 -9.25 20.80 -6.32
C THR A 261 -9.09 21.25 -4.88
N GLU A 262 -9.90 20.71 -3.97
CA GLU A 262 -9.70 20.88 -2.54
C GLU A 262 -8.35 20.27 -2.14
N LEU A 263 -7.55 21.01 -1.38
CA LEU A 263 -6.30 20.53 -0.80
C LEU A 263 -6.57 20.14 0.66
N VAL A 264 -6.41 18.85 0.95
CA VAL A 264 -6.39 18.28 2.29
C VAL A 264 -5.01 18.45 2.91
#